data_AF-A0A1V4S4G0-F1
#
_entry.id   AF-A0A1V4S4G0-F1
#
_cell.length_a   1.000
_cell.length_b   1.000
_cell.length_c   1.000
_cell.angle_alpha   90.00
_cell.angle_beta   90.00
_cell.angle_gamma   90.00
#
_symmetry.space_group_name_H-M   'P 1'
#
loop_
_entity.id
_entity.type
_entity.pdbx_description
1 polymer ?
#
loop_
_entity_poly.entity_id
_entity_poly.type
_entity_poly.pdbx_seq_one_letter_code
_entity_poly.pdbx_strand_id
1 'polypeptide(L)'
;MEINFIDLDNEDFDPELYIKILVAVAKADKNNGPREVEYVANQANRLGIDFARVWDTTDKTFLISGKEVSRLTAAVIIKDCILLASLDKNFSLAERDKVYTYAAKLDIPRSDVDYIVEWLGDYDALEKKWNRLISGDMH
;
A
#
# COMPACT_ATOMS: atom_id res chain seq x y z
N MET A 1 10.24 7.53 0.72
CA MET A 1 9.07 7.95 -0.04
C MET A 1 7.82 7.83 0.82
N GLU A 2 7.30 8.97 1.27
CA GLU A 2 6.03 9.04 1.96
C GLU A 2 5.02 9.68 1.00
N ILE A 3 4.05 8.90 0.52
CA ILE A 3 3.04 9.35 -0.44
C ILE A 3 1.69 9.47 0.28
N ASN A 4 1.25 10.70 0.53
CA ASN A 4 -0.01 11.00 1.21
C ASN A 4 -0.98 11.72 0.26
N PHE A 5 -1.95 10.97 -0.29
CA PHE A 5 -3.01 11.51 -1.16
C PHE A 5 -4.42 11.08 -0.72
N ILE A 6 -4.54 10.42 0.44
CA ILE A 6 -5.84 10.00 0.95
C ILE A 6 -6.44 11.21 1.66
N ASP A 7 -7.55 11.71 1.13
CA ASP A 7 -8.44 12.59 1.88
C ASP A 7 -9.09 11.73 2.97
N LEU A 8 -8.64 11.93 4.21
CA LEU A 8 -9.08 11.14 5.36
C LEU A 8 -10.55 11.36 5.71
N ASP A 9 -11.15 12.42 5.17
CA ASP A 9 -12.55 12.79 5.40
C ASP A 9 -13.50 12.28 4.30
N ASN A 10 -13.00 11.46 3.37
CA ASN A 10 -13.84 10.90 2.31
C ASN A 10 -14.73 9.75 2.83
N GLU A 11 -16.05 9.91 2.73
CA GLU A 11 -17.04 8.93 3.20
C GLU A 11 -16.94 7.56 2.50
N ASP A 12 -16.39 7.50 1.29
CA ASP A 12 -16.18 6.24 0.57
C ASP A 12 -14.93 5.50 1.07
N PHE A 13 -14.07 6.11 1.88
CA PHE A 13 -12.86 5.46 2.40
C PHE A 13 -13.16 4.69 3.69
N ASP A 14 -12.86 3.38 3.71
CA ASP A 14 -12.98 2.55 4.92
C ASP A 14 -11.58 2.35 5.55
N PRO A 15 -11.19 3.18 6.53
CA PRO A 15 -9.83 3.17 7.08
C PRO A 15 -9.55 1.89 7.87
N GLU A 16 -10.55 1.30 8.54
CA GLU A 16 -10.36 0.08 9.31
C GLU A 16 -10.17 -1.13 8.39
N LEU A 17 -10.96 -1.23 7.33
CA LEU A 17 -10.79 -2.26 6.31
C LEU A 17 -9.43 -2.13 5.61
N TYR A 18 -9.05 -0.91 5.23
CA TYR A 18 -7.75 -0.62 4.64
C TYR A 18 -6.60 -1.14 5.50
N ILE A 19 -6.56 -0.80 6.80
CA ILE A 19 -5.50 -1.28 7.71
C ILE A 19 -5.55 -2.80 7.88
N LYS A 20 -6.73 -3.41 8.02
CA LYS A 20 -6.85 -4.88 8.09
C LYS A 20 -6.24 -5.56 6.88
N ILE A 21 -6.46 -5.03 5.68
CA ILE A 21 -5.91 -5.63 4.46
C ILE A 21 -4.39 -5.45 4.41
N LEU A 22 -3.87 -4.28 4.77
CA LEU A 22 -2.43 -4.07 4.85
C LEU A 22 -1.78 -5.01 5.87
N VAL A 23 -2.40 -5.24 7.03
CA VAL A 23 -1.94 -6.22 8.03
C VAL A 23 -1.97 -7.64 7.45
N ALA A 24 -3.04 -8.02 6.76
CA ALA A 24 -3.15 -9.35 6.16
C ALA A 24 -2.04 -9.60 5.13
N VAL A 25 -1.79 -8.62 4.25
CA VAL A 25 -0.69 -8.63 3.28
C VAL A 25 0.66 -8.71 3.99
N ALA A 26 0.85 -7.89 5.02
CA ALA A 26 2.07 -7.85 5.82
C ALA A 26 2.38 -9.20 6.48
N LYS A 27 1.34 -9.89 7.01
CA LYS A 27 1.47 -11.21 7.64
C LYS A 27 1.58 -12.38 6.67
N ALA A 28 1.05 -12.24 5.45
CA ALA A 28 1.04 -13.30 4.45
C ALA A 28 2.43 -13.51 3.82
N ASP A 29 3.21 -12.43 3.70
CA ASP A 29 4.58 -12.54 3.20
C ASP A 29 5.56 -12.91 4.31
N LYS A 30 6.27 -14.02 4.13
CA LYS A 30 7.29 -14.49 5.08
C LYS A 30 8.58 -13.68 5.03
N ASN A 31 8.76 -12.90 3.98
CA ASN A 31 9.95 -12.07 3.77
C ASN A 31 9.77 -10.65 4.31
N ASN A 32 8.56 -10.27 4.74
CA ASN A 32 8.34 -8.96 5.31
C ASN A 32 9.15 -8.79 6.59
N GLY A 33 9.99 -7.77 6.59
CA GLY A 33 10.84 -7.40 7.69
C GLY A 33 10.22 -6.32 8.57
N PRO A 34 11.03 -5.74 9.46
CA PRO A 34 10.60 -4.66 10.35
C PRO A 34 10.06 -3.42 9.62
N ARG A 35 10.49 -3.17 8.38
CA ARG A 35 10.14 -1.96 7.61
C ARG A 35 8.70 -1.98 7.11
N GLU A 36 8.21 -3.13 6.66
CA GLU A 36 6.83 -3.31 6.20
C GLU A 36 5.87 -3.17 7.39
N VAL A 37 6.23 -3.74 8.54
CA VAL A 37 5.46 -3.60 9.78
C VAL A 37 5.41 -2.14 10.23
N GLU A 38 6.55 -1.45 10.22
CA GLU A 38 6.64 -0.03 10.54
C GLU A 38 5.79 0.83 9.59
N TYR A 39 5.79 0.51 8.30
CA TYR A 39 4.95 1.19 7.32
C TYR A 39 3.46 1.05 7.66
N VAL A 40 2.96 -0.17 7.91
CA VAL A 40 1.55 -0.37 8.27
C VAL A 40 1.20 0.29 9.60
N ALA A 41 2.09 0.25 10.58
CA ALA A 41 1.91 0.96 11.85
C ALA A 41 1.80 2.48 11.65
N ASN A 42 2.61 3.06 10.77
CA ASN A 42 2.55 4.48 10.43
C ASN A 42 1.23 4.86 9.75
N GLN A 43 0.70 4.01 8.86
CA GLN A 43 -0.61 4.23 8.26
C GLN A 43 -1.74 4.16 9.29
N ALA A 44 -1.71 3.17 10.19
CA ALA A 44 -2.69 3.04 11.26
C ALA A 44 -2.69 4.26 12.21
N ASN A 45 -1.51 4.72 12.62
CA ASN A 45 -1.35 5.89 13.47
C ASN A 45 -1.93 7.17 12.84
N ARG A 46 -1.75 7.36 11.53
CA ARG A 46 -2.32 8.52 10.79
C ARG A 46 -3.84 8.51 10.77
N LEU A 47 -4.42 7.32 10.72
CA LEU A 47 -5.86 7.11 10.70
C LEU A 47 -6.47 7.06 12.12
N GLY A 48 -5.66 7.23 13.18
CA GLY A 48 -6.11 7.08 14.56
C GLY A 48 -6.53 5.64 14.91
N ILE A 49 -6.05 4.64 14.16
CA ILE A 49 -6.37 3.23 14.35
C ILE A 49 -5.35 2.59 15.29
N ASP A 50 -5.82 1.84 16.29
CA ASP A 50 -4.99 1.02 17.16
C ASP A 50 -4.35 -0.13 16.37
N PHE A 51 -3.10 0.08 15.94
CA PHE A 51 -2.34 -0.89 15.17
C PHE A 51 -2.17 -2.23 15.90
N ALA A 52 -1.88 -2.22 17.21
CA ALA A 52 -1.62 -3.44 17.96
C ALA A 52 -2.88 -4.33 18.00
N ARG A 53 -4.03 -3.71 18.27
CA ARG A 53 -5.32 -4.42 18.25
C ARG A 53 -5.63 -5.01 16.87
N VAL A 54 -5.46 -4.22 15.80
CA VAL A 54 -5.76 -4.69 14.42
C VAL A 54 -4.76 -5.76 13.99
N TRP A 55 -3.48 -5.61 14.36
CA TRP A 55 -2.46 -6.62 14.14
C TRP A 55 -2.85 -7.94 14.79
N ASP A 56 -3.20 -7.97 16.06
CA ASP A 56 -3.50 -9.23 16.76
C ASP A 56 -4.79 -9.91 16.27
N THR A 57 -5.79 -9.12 15.87
CA THR A 57 -7.12 -9.64 15.50
C THR A 57 -7.26 -10.02 14.03
N THR A 58 -6.36 -9.57 13.16
CA THR A 58 -6.45 -9.83 11.71
C THR A 58 -5.67 -11.08 11.32
N ASP A 59 -6.35 -12.03 10.68
CA ASP A 59 -5.70 -13.23 10.13
C ASP A 59 -4.93 -12.90 8.83
N LYS A 60 -3.83 -13.61 8.56
CA LYS A 60 -3.07 -13.51 7.31
C LYS A 60 -3.89 -13.95 6.08
N THR A 61 -4.92 -14.76 6.28
CA THR A 61 -5.88 -15.17 5.25
C THR A 61 -7.12 -14.30 5.26
N PHE A 62 -7.11 -13.15 5.93
CA PHE A 62 -8.19 -12.19 5.84
C PHE A 62 -8.37 -11.81 4.37
N LEU A 63 -9.51 -12.24 3.81
CA LEU A 63 -9.91 -11.99 2.44
C LEU A 63 -11.18 -11.17 2.47
N ILE A 64 -11.25 -10.24 1.52
CA ILE A 64 -12.43 -9.47 1.20
C ILE A 64 -13.34 -10.39 0.37
N SER A 65 -13.86 -11.44 0.97
CA SER A 65 -14.89 -12.26 0.30
C SER A 65 -16.25 -11.73 0.73
N GLY A 66 -16.99 -11.13 -0.20
CA GLY A 66 -18.39 -10.75 0.00
C GLY A 66 -18.64 -9.38 0.64
N LYS A 67 -17.63 -8.54 0.83
CA LYS A 67 -17.80 -7.13 1.22
C LYS A 67 -17.56 -6.25 -0.01
N GLU A 68 -18.52 -5.38 -0.32
CA GLU A 68 -18.35 -4.34 -1.34
C GLU A 68 -17.32 -3.32 -0.81
N VAL A 69 -16.25 -3.12 -1.57
CA VAL A 69 -15.18 -2.17 -1.24
C VAL A 69 -15.27 -1.05 -2.25
N SER A 70 -15.29 0.19 -1.77
CA SER A 70 -15.30 1.33 -2.67
C SER A 70 -14.07 1.31 -3.57
N ARG A 71 -14.22 1.83 -4.80
CA ARG A 71 -13.10 1.96 -5.74
C ARG A 71 -11.94 2.76 -5.14
N LEU A 72 -12.24 3.78 -4.33
CA LEU A 72 -11.25 4.57 -3.61
C LEU A 72 -10.43 3.69 -2.65
N THR A 73 -11.10 2.99 -1.73
CA THR A 73 -10.43 2.11 -0.75
C THR A 73 -9.60 1.04 -1.46
N ALA A 74 -10.17 0.40 -2.49
CA ALA A 74 -9.50 -0.60 -3.30
C ALA A 74 -8.22 -0.07 -3.98
N ALA A 75 -8.29 1.10 -4.62
CA ALA A 75 -7.14 1.71 -5.28
C ALA A 75 -6.03 2.08 -4.28
N VAL A 76 -6.42 2.62 -3.12
CA VAL A 76 -5.47 2.96 -2.04
C VAL A 76 -4.76 1.73 -1.50
N ILE A 77 -5.49 0.63 -1.27
CA ILE A 77 -4.91 -0.65 -0.86
C ILE A 77 -3.88 -1.11 -1.89
N ILE A 78 -4.24 -1.13 -3.18
CA ILE A 78 -3.34 -1.59 -4.24
C ILE A 78 -2.08 -0.73 -4.32
N LYS A 79 -2.23 0.60 -4.26
CA LYS A 79 -1.10 1.53 -4.23
C LYS A 79 -0.14 1.21 -3.07
N ASP A 80 -0.66 1.01 -1.87
CA ASP A 80 0.18 0.72 -0.70
C ASP A 80 0.75 -0.70 -0.70
N CYS A 81 0.05 -1.68 -1.29
CA CYS A 81 0.63 -3.01 -1.53
C CYS A 81 1.82 -2.95 -2.49
N ILE A 82 1.75 -2.13 -3.55
CA ILE A 82 2.88 -1.94 -4.47
C ILE A 82 4.04 -1.24 -3.76
N LEU A 83 3.75 -0.21 -2.95
CA LEU A 83 4.75 0.48 -2.15
C LEU A 83 5.46 -0.47 -1.19
N LEU A 84 4.70 -1.26 -0.41
CA LEU A 84 5.23 -2.29 0.49
C LEU A 84 6.16 -3.25 -0.25
N ALA A 85 5.71 -3.79 -1.39
CA ALA A 85 6.51 -4.69 -2.22
C ALA A 85 7.73 -4.02 -2.87
N SER A 86 7.80 -2.69 -2.88
CA SER A 86 8.89 -1.91 -3.49
C SER A 86 9.86 -1.34 -2.44
N LEU A 87 9.62 -1.56 -1.13
CA LEU A 87 10.46 -1.00 -0.05
C LEU A 87 11.91 -1.51 -0.13
N ASP A 88 12.11 -2.76 -0.53
CA ASP A 88 13.43 -3.35 -0.75
C ASP A 88 14.03 -3.03 -2.13
N LYS A 89 13.46 -2.03 -2.83
CA LYS A 89 13.89 -1.50 -4.14
C LYS A 89 13.85 -2.51 -5.27
N ASN A 90 13.09 -3.59 -5.13
CA ASN A 90 12.93 -4.58 -6.19
C ASN A 90 11.48 -5.04 -6.23
N PHE A 91 10.71 -4.54 -7.19
CA PHE A 91 9.36 -5.05 -7.46
C PHE A 91 9.45 -6.18 -8.47
N SER A 92 9.74 -7.37 -7.97
CA SER A 92 9.92 -8.59 -8.75
C SER A 92 8.63 -9.08 -9.40
N LEU A 93 8.75 -9.99 -10.37
CA LEU A 93 7.59 -10.64 -11.00
C LEU A 93 6.69 -11.35 -9.98
N ALA A 94 7.27 -11.96 -8.95
CA ALA A 94 6.51 -12.65 -7.91
C ALA A 94 5.69 -11.69 -7.04
N GLU A 95 6.23 -10.51 -6.73
CA GLU A 95 5.49 -9.45 -6.03
C GLU A 95 4.39 -8.85 -6.90
N ARG A 96 4.68 -8.65 -8.19
CA ARG A 96 3.69 -8.17 -9.16
C ARG A 96 2.51 -9.14 -9.30
N ASP A 97 2.77 -10.44 -9.38
CA ASP A 97 1.72 -11.47 -9.43
C ASP A 97 0.86 -11.50 -8.14
N LYS A 98 1.47 -11.30 -6.97
CA LYS A 98 0.73 -11.16 -5.71
C LYS A 98 -0.19 -9.93 -5.74
N VAL A 99 0.33 -8.77 -6.18
CA VAL A 99 -0.47 -7.53 -6.29
C VAL A 99 -1.65 -7.72 -7.26
N TYR A 100 -1.44 -8.32 -8.43
CA TYR A 100 -2.55 -8.60 -9.35
C TYR A 100 -3.60 -9.55 -8.76
N THR A 101 -3.17 -10.51 -7.93
CA THR A 101 -4.10 -11.41 -7.23
C THR A 101 -4.95 -10.64 -6.22
N TYR A 102 -4.38 -9.67 -5.50
CA TYR A 102 -5.16 -8.79 -4.62
C TYR A 102 -6.07 -7.85 -5.42
N ALA A 103 -5.59 -7.28 -6.52
CA ALA A 103 -6.38 -6.41 -7.40
C ALA A 103 -7.62 -7.14 -7.95
N ALA A 104 -7.44 -8.38 -8.40
CA ALA A 104 -8.56 -9.21 -8.88
C ALA A 104 -9.62 -9.48 -7.79
N LYS A 105 -9.21 -9.61 -6.52
CA LYS A 105 -10.14 -9.78 -5.38
C LYS A 105 -10.85 -8.49 -5.00
N LEU A 106 -10.25 -7.35 -5.33
CA LEU A 106 -10.77 -6.01 -5.08
C LEU A 106 -11.54 -5.43 -6.29
N ASP A 107 -11.76 -6.24 -7.33
CA ASP A 107 -12.36 -5.81 -8.59
C ASP A 107 -11.63 -4.63 -9.26
N ILE A 108 -10.30 -4.60 -9.12
CA ILE A 108 -9.43 -3.62 -9.77
C ILE A 108 -8.84 -4.25 -11.04
N PRO A 109 -9.10 -3.66 -12.24
CA PRO A 109 -8.51 -4.10 -13.50
C PRO A 109 -6.98 -4.07 -13.46
N ARG A 110 -6.33 -4.98 -14.18
CA ARG A 110 -4.85 -4.98 -14.31
C ARG A 110 -4.31 -3.68 -14.88
N SER A 111 -5.04 -3.04 -15.80
CA SER A 111 -4.67 -1.73 -16.35
C SER A 111 -4.54 -0.65 -15.29
N ASP A 112 -5.39 -0.69 -14.26
CA ASP A 112 -5.37 0.28 -13.16
C ASP A 112 -4.16 0.02 -12.28
N VAL A 113 -3.83 -1.25 -12.02
CA VAL A 113 -2.60 -1.63 -11.31
C VAL A 113 -1.36 -1.14 -12.06
N ASP A 114 -1.30 -1.37 -13.38
CA ASP A 114 -0.18 -0.96 -14.22
C ASP A 114 0.01 0.56 -14.19
N TYR A 115 -1.10 1.30 -14.27
CA TYR A 115 -1.09 2.76 -14.15
C TYR A 115 -0.58 3.23 -12.78
N ILE A 116 -1.00 2.59 -11.68
CA ILE A 116 -0.51 2.91 -10.34
C ILE A 116 0.99 2.63 -10.23
N VAL A 117 1.49 1.53 -10.79
CA VAL A 117 2.92 1.19 -10.81
C VAL A 117 3.73 2.26 -11.56
N GLU A 118 3.27 2.65 -12.75
CA GLU A 118 3.90 3.72 -13.55
C GLU A 118 3.94 5.03 -12.78
N TRP A 119 2.81 5.44 -12.23
CA TRP A 119 2.67 6.67 -11.45
C TRP A 119 3.57 6.70 -10.20
N LEU A 120 3.69 5.59 -9.47
CA LEU A 120 4.62 5.47 -8.34
C LEU A 120 6.08 5.62 -8.79
N GLY A 121 6.44 5.10 -9.97
CA GLY A 121 7.75 5.29 -10.58
C GLY A 121 8.04 6.74 -10.94
N ASP A 122 7.06 7.43 -11.53
CA ASP A 122 7.16 8.86 -11.83
C ASP A 122 7.34 9.71 -10.56
N TYR A 123 6.59 9.38 -9.51
CA TYR A 123 6.73 10.04 -8.22
C TYR A 123 8.13 9.83 -7.62
N ASP A 124 8.69 8.61 -7.68
CA ASP A 124 10.08 8.33 -7.26
C ASP A 124 11.09 9.19 -8.01
N ALA A 125 10.91 9.33 -9.33
CA ALA A 125 11.78 10.14 -10.16
C ALA A 125 11.70 11.63 -9.76
N LEU A 126 10.50 12.12 -9.44
CA LEU A 126 10.29 13.49 -8.95
C LEU A 126 10.91 13.70 -7.56
N GLU A 127 10.72 12.78 -6.61
CA GLU A 127 11.31 12.84 -5.28
C GLU A 127 12.85 12.85 -5.36
N LYS A 128 13.45 12.01 -6.21
CA LYS A 128 14.89 12.01 -6.48
C LYS A 128 15.39 13.33 -7.07
N LYS A 129 14.65 13.91 -8.03
CA LYS A 129 14.97 15.22 -8.61
C LYS A 129 14.94 16.32 -7.54
N TRP A 130 13.89 16.33 -6.71
CA TRP A 130 13.77 17.26 -5.59
C TRP A 130 14.92 17.11 -4.60
N ASN A 131 15.26 15.89 -4.21
CA ASN A 131 16.34 15.60 -3.28
C ASN A 131 17.71 16.08 -3.79
N ARG A 132 17.98 15.94 -5.09
CA ARG A 132 19.20 16.50 -5.72
C ARG A 132 19.23 18.02 -5.70
N LEU A 133 18.07 18.67 -5.90
CA LEU A 133 17.97 20.12 -5.84
C LEU A 133 18.29 20.65 -4.43
N ILE A 134 17.75 20.02 -3.38
CA ILE A 134 17.96 20.45 -2.00
C ILE A 134 19.34 20.03 -1.43
N SER A 135 19.95 18.95 -1.92
CA SER A 135 21.28 18.52 -1.49
C SER A 135 22.42 19.30 -2.16
N GLY A 136 22.11 20.03 -3.24
CA GLY A 136 23.12 20.73 -4.05
C GLY A 136 23.84 19.82 -5.05
N ASP A 137 23.45 18.55 -5.17
CA ASP A 137 24.02 17.57 -6.12
C ASP A 137 23.39 17.71 -7.53
N MET A 138 23.31 18.94 -8.04
CA MET A 138 22.81 19.22 -9.39
C MET A 138 23.88 19.11 -10.49
N HIS A 139 25.10 18.68 -10.14
CA HIS A 139 26.24 18.54 -11.05
C HIS A 139 26.73 17.11 -11.18
#